data_AF-A0A1F6A7E2-F1
#
_entry.id   AF-A0A1F6A7E2-F1
#
_cell.length_a   1.000
_cell.length_b   1.000
_cell.length_c   1.000
_cell.angle_alpha   90.00
_cell.angle_beta   90.00
_cell.angle_gamma   90.00
#
_symmetry.space_group_name_H-M   'P 1'
#
loop_
_entity.id
_entity.type
_entity.pdbx_description
1 polymer ?
#
loop_
_entity_poly.entity_id
_entity_poly.type
_entity_poly.pdbx_seq_one_letter_code
_entity_poly.pdbx_strand_id
1 'polypeptide(L)'
;MFCPSCNNTLQKLSVTTNGRGRFNVDHCGHCGGTWFDPYEINRVPFHEVTRLASITVIPKHPISREDSLHCPRDRKLMAHFHGDSVPRGVVLHRCPQCFGIWATQKALAEFKKHQEEIVTEYKISHKPFPALSMIFAPAIALVLLLITTAVTILNFAQTQDNRSRAEELVKQIFVQNITSSSVLLSFQTVSPVKSYISYGETPLDFRSQTISKELKTTHYILLNYLTPSTAYQYQLTLNDAKNAFTTPIAYFTTSQ
;
A
#
# COMPACT_ATOMS: atom_id res chain seq x y z
N MET A 1 -25.10 34.93 -30.91
CA MET A 1 -24.11 34.88 -32.02
C MET A 1 -24.48 33.71 -32.92
N PHE A 2 -24.16 33.77 -34.22
CA PHE A 2 -24.46 32.69 -35.18
C PHE A 2 -23.22 31.85 -35.47
N CYS A 3 -23.41 30.56 -35.68
CA CYS A 3 -22.34 29.62 -35.97
C CYS A 3 -21.73 29.89 -37.34
N PRO A 4 -20.41 30.11 -37.44
CA PRO A 4 -19.75 30.34 -38.73
C PRO A 4 -19.88 29.21 -39.74
N SER A 5 -20.11 27.97 -39.29
CA SER A 5 -20.11 26.78 -40.14
C SER A 5 -21.49 26.36 -40.65
N CYS A 6 -22.57 26.70 -39.95
CA CYS A 6 -23.93 26.26 -40.30
C CYS A 6 -25.03 27.30 -40.01
N ASN A 7 -24.63 28.51 -39.62
CA ASN A 7 -25.50 29.64 -39.28
C ASN A 7 -26.51 29.40 -38.13
N ASN A 8 -26.47 28.25 -37.45
CA ASN A 8 -27.32 28.01 -36.28
C ASN A 8 -26.88 28.87 -35.08
N THR A 9 -27.79 29.13 -34.16
CA THR A 9 -27.52 29.92 -32.94
C THR A 9 -26.48 29.23 -32.05
N LEU A 10 -25.46 29.98 -31.63
CA LEU A 10 -24.51 29.55 -30.62
C LEU A 10 -25.10 29.70 -29.22
N GLN A 11 -24.89 28.67 -28.38
CA GLN A 11 -25.34 28.62 -27.00
C GLN A 11 -24.15 28.79 -26.06
N LYS A 12 -24.33 29.57 -24.98
CA LYS A 12 -23.31 29.72 -23.95
C LYS A 12 -23.31 28.53 -23.01
N LEU A 13 -22.19 27.81 -22.94
CA LEU A 13 -22.00 26.66 -22.06
C LEU A 13 -20.86 26.92 -21.08
N SER A 14 -21.10 26.63 -19.80
CA SER A 14 -20.06 26.73 -18.78
C SER A 14 -19.13 25.53 -18.82
N VAL A 15 -17.82 25.79 -18.90
CA VAL A 15 -16.73 24.82 -18.85
C VAL A 15 -15.85 25.07 -17.63
N THR A 16 -15.25 24.00 -17.11
CA THR A 16 -14.25 24.06 -16.03
C THR A 16 -12.83 24.16 -16.60
N THR A 17 -11.90 24.62 -15.76
CA THR A 17 -10.46 24.66 -16.05
C THR A 17 -9.71 23.68 -15.16
N ASN A 18 -8.49 23.30 -15.55
CA ASN A 18 -7.59 22.51 -14.71
C ASN A 18 -7.30 23.16 -13.33
N GLY A 19 -7.45 24.48 -13.20
CA GLY A 19 -7.18 25.25 -11.98
C GLY A 19 -8.41 25.58 -11.12
N ARG A 20 -9.51 24.82 -11.24
CA ARG A 20 -10.79 25.04 -10.51
C ARG A 20 -11.58 26.30 -10.88
N GLY A 21 -11.15 27.08 -11.87
CA GLY A 21 -11.94 28.17 -12.45
C GLY A 21 -13.01 27.68 -13.43
N ARG A 22 -14.04 28.50 -13.67
CA ARG A 22 -15.08 28.27 -14.69
C ARG A 22 -15.25 29.50 -15.58
N PHE A 23 -15.59 29.29 -16.84
CA PHE A 23 -15.96 30.35 -17.77
C PHE A 23 -16.94 29.80 -18.82
N ASN A 24 -17.48 30.68 -19.68
CA ASN A 24 -18.47 30.31 -20.68
C ASN A 24 -17.86 30.31 -22.07
N VAL A 25 -18.20 29.31 -22.88
CA VAL A 25 -17.84 29.22 -24.30
C VAL A 25 -19.12 29.21 -25.15
N ASP A 26 -19.01 29.65 -26.40
CA ASP A 26 -20.14 29.69 -27.33
C ASP A 26 -20.12 28.43 -28.22
N HIS A 27 -21.02 27.48 -27.97
CA HIS A 27 -21.05 26.17 -28.62
C HIS A 27 -22.26 26.01 -29.55
N CYS A 28 -22.06 25.36 -30.69
CA CYS A 28 -23.13 25.04 -31.63
C CYS A 28 -23.65 23.62 -31.40
N GLY A 29 -24.88 23.49 -30.88
CA GLY A 29 -25.51 22.18 -30.68
C GLY A 29 -25.85 21.42 -31.98
N HIS A 30 -25.76 22.06 -33.15
CA HIS A 30 -26.09 21.45 -34.46
C HIS A 30 -24.87 20.87 -35.18
N CYS A 31 -23.75 21.61 -35.25
CA CYS A 31 -22.53 21.14 -35.91
C CYS A 31 -21.39 20.77 -34.96
N GLY A 32 -21.55 21.03 -33.66
CA GLY A 32 -20.56 20.76 -32.61
C GLY A 32 -19.37 21.73 -32.58
N GLY A 33 -19.34 22.72 -33.47
CA GLY A 33 -18.31 23.75 -33.46
C GLY A 33 -18.39 24.66 -32.23
N THR A 34 -17.24 25.10 -31.74
CA THR A 34 -17.14 25.93 -30.54
C THR A 34 -16.29 27.16 -30.82
N TRP A 35 -16.78 28.31 -30.36
CA TRP A 35 -16.09 29.58 -30.36
C TRP A 35 -15.46 29.84 -28.99
N PHE A 36 -14.22 30.31 -29.00
CA PHE A 36 -13.43 30.67 -27.84
C PHE A 36 -12.99 32.12 -27.95
N ASP A 37 -13.14 32.88 -26.87
CA ASP A 37 -12.51 34.19 -26.76
C ASP A 37 -10.98 34.05 -26.62
N PRO A 38 -10.20 35.14 -26.78
CA PRO A 38 -8.75 35.06 -26.75
C PRO A 38 -8.22 34.32 -25.53
N TYR A 39 -7.28 33.39 -25.77
CA TYR A 39 -6.64 32.53 -24.75
C TYR A 39 -7.52 31.48 -24.05
N GLU A 40 -8.84 31.48 -24.27
CA GLU A 40 -9.75 30.56 -23.60
C GLU A 40 -9.54 29.11 -24.02
N ILE A 41 -9.33 28.87 -25.31
CA ILE A 41 -9.15 27.52 -25.84
C ILE A 41 -8.06 26.76 -25.08
N ASN A 42 -6.97 27.42 -24.66
CA ASN A 42 -5.86 26.81 -23.94
C ASN A 42 -6.22 26.36 -22.52
N ARG A 43 -7.25 26.95 -21.91
CA ARG A 43 -7.66 26.70 -20.51
C ARG A 43 -8.67 25.57 -20.37
N VAL A 44 -9.24 25.09 -21.48
CA VAL A 44 -10.23 24.00 -21.50
C VAL A 44 -9.52 22.64 -21.46
N PRO A 45 -9.83 21.76 -20.50
CA PRO A 45 -9.29 20.41 -20.44
C PRO A 45 -9.99 19.46 -21.43
N PHE A 46 -9.35 18.34 -21.77
CA PHE A 46 -9.88 17.39 -22.74
C PHE A 46 -11.25 16.82 -22.36
N HIS A 47 -11.47 16.51 -21.07
CA HIS A 47 -12.76 15.99 -20.60
C HIS A 47 -13.94 16.95 -20.82
N GLU A 48 -13.72 18.27 -20.77
CA GLU A 48 -14.76 19.26 -21.11
C GLU A 48 -15.07 19.25 -22.61
N VAL A 49 -14.07 18.99 -23.46
CA VAL A 49 -14.32 18.81 -24.91
C VAL A 49 -15.19 17.58 -25.16
N THR A 50 -14.92 16.46 -24.48
CA THR A 50 -15.77 15.26 -24.56
C THR A 50 -17.20 15.53 -24.11
N ARG A 51 -17.36 16.29 -23.02
CA ARG A 51 -18.69 16.70 -22.53
C ARG A 51 -19.42 17.59 -23.55
N LEU A 52 -18.76 18.61 -24.10
CA LEU A 52 -19.35 19.46 -25.14
C LEU A 52 -19.79 18.62 -26.35
N ALA A 53 -18.96 17.67 -26.77
CA ALA A 53 -19.27 16.76 -27.86
C ALA A 53 -20.51 15.88 -27.60
N SER A 54 -20.72 15.43 -26.36
CA SER A 54 -21.90 14.64 -25.99
C SER A 54 -23.22 15.43 -25.96
N ILE A 55 -23.15 16.75 -25.85
CA ILE A 55 -24.33 17.63 -25.85
C ILE A 55 -24.75 17.98 -27.28
N THR A 56 -23.84 17.84 -28.25
CA THR A 56 -24.13 18.07 -29.67
C THR A 56 -25.07 17.00 -30.23
N VAL A 57 -26.18 17.41 -30.85
CA VAL A 57 -27.07 16.51 -31.59
C VAL A 57 -26.70 16.57 -33.06
N ILE A 58 -25.84 15.65 -33.51
CA ILE A 58 -25.39 15.61 -34.90
C ILE A 58 -26.56 15.14 -35.79
N PRO A 59 -26.99 15.91 -36.80
CA PRO A 59 -28.02 15.48 -37.73
C PRO A 59 -27.53 14.29 -38.57
N LYS A 60 -28.44 13.36 -38.90
CA LYS A 60 -28.16 12.18 -39.74
C LYS A 60 -27.71 12.51 -41.18
N HIS A 61 -27.90 13.76 -41.61
CA HIS A 61 -27.52 14.24 -42.95
C HIS A 61 -26.28 15.14 -42.89
N PRO A 62 -25.45 15.14 -43.95
CA PRO A 62 -24.28 16.00 -44.03
C PRO A 62 -24.69 17.47 -43.90
N ILE A 63 -24.07 18.16 -42.94
CA ILE A 63 -24.27 19.59 -42.71
C ILE A 63 -23.66 20.35 -43.89
N SER A 64 -24.45 21.21 -44.54
CA SER A 64 -23.91 22.17 -45.52
C SER A 64 -22.94 23.10 -44.79
N ARG A 65 -21.65 23.03 -45.16
CA ARG A 65 -20.59 23.81 -44.54
C ARG A 65 -20.25 25.00 -45.43
N GLU A 66 -20.17 26.17 -44.83
CA GLU A 66 -19.68 27.36 -45.52
C GLU A 66 -18.18 27.21 -45.82
N ASP A 67 -17.77 27.47 -47.07
CA ASP A 67 -16.35 27.47 -47.47
C ASP A 67 -15.58 28.64 -46.82
N SER A 68 -16.28 29.74 -46.51
CA SER A 68 -15.71 30.97 -45.96
C SER A 68 -16.29 31.28 -44.58
N LEU A 69 -15.53 30.96 -43.53
CA LEU A 69 -15.98 31.15 -42.16
C LEU A 69 -15.81 32.61 -41.71
N HIS A 70 -16.92 33.25 -41.35
CA HIS A 70 -16.94 34.62 -40.82
C HIS A 70 -17.04 34.61 -39.30
N CYS A 71 -16.33 35.53 -38.65
CA CYS A 71 -16.29 35.64 -37.20
C CYS A 71 -17.69 35.91 -36.62
N PRO A 72 -18.13 35.17 -35.60
CA PRO A 72 -19.45 35.32 -35.00
C PRO A 72 -19.63 36.63 -34.21
N ARG A 73 -18.54 37.34 -33.91
CA ARG A 73 -18.51 38.57 -33.12
C ARG A 73 -18.47 39.85 -33.97
N ASP A 74 -17.60 39.89 -34.97
CA ASP A 74 -17.33 41.08 -35.80
C ASP A 74 -17.49 40.85 -37.31
N ARG A 75 -17.90 39.64 -37.72
CA ARG A 75 -18.13 39.22 -39.11
C ARG A 75 -16.92 39.29 -40.03
N LYS A 76 -15.70 39.50 -39.53
CA LYS A 76 -14.51 39.43 -40.39
C LYS A 76 -14.24 38.01 -40.85
N LEU A 77 -13.73 37.87 -42.07
CA LEU A 77 -13.29 36.59 -42.60
C LEU A 77 -12.16 36.03 -41.72
N MET A 78 -12.31 34.79 -41.28
CA MET A 78 -11.33 34.13 -40.41
C MET A 78 -10.21 33.49 -41.21
N ALA A 79 -9.00 33.56 -40.67
CA ALA A 79 -7.82 32.94 -41.26
C ALA A 79 -7.45 31.64 -40.52
N HIS A 80 -6.71 30.76 -41.18
CA HIS A 80 -6.14 29.60 -40.50
C HIS A 80 -5.16 30.04 -39.40
N PHE A 81 -5.29 29.43 -38.23
CA PHE A 81 -4.40 29.66 -37.12
C PHE A 81 -3.28 28.63 -37.14
N HIS A 82 -2.07 29.12 -37.43
CA HIS A 82 -0.83 28.35 -37.35
C HIS A 82 -0.09 28.77 -36.09
N GLY A 83 -0.04 27.89 -35.10
CA GLY A 83 0.80 28.06 -33.92
C GLY A 83 1.60 26.79 -33.67
N ASP A 84 2.77 26.90 -33.07
CA ASP A 84 3.67 25.76 -32.82
C ASP A 84 3.00 24.65 -31.98
N SER A 85 1.99 25.01 -31.19
CA SER A 85 1.21 24.08 -30.37
C SER A 85 0.06 23.38 -31.12
N VAL A 86 -0.17 23.69 -32.39
CA VAL A 86 -1.24 23.07 -33.20
C VAL A 86 -0.66 21.89 -33.98
N PRO A 87 -1.13 20.65 -33.75
CA PRO A 87 -0.60 19.48 -34.45
C PRO A 87 -0.90 19.52 -35.95
N ARG A 88 -0.04 18.84 -36.73
CA ARG A 88 -0.24 18.69 -38.18
C ARG A 88 -1.60 18.03 -38.47
N GLY A 89 -2.34 18.61 -39.41
CA GLY A 89 -3.67 18.13 -39.82
C GLY A 89 -4.83 18.71 -39.01
N VAL A 90 -4.57 19.42 -37.91
CA VAL A 90 -5.61 20.15 -37.17
C VAL A 90 -5.72 21.57 -37.68
N VAL A 91 -6.93 21.96 -38.10
CA VAL A 91 -7.22 23.31 -38.59
C VAL A 91 -8.10 24.04 -37.59
N LEU A 92 -7.55 25.14 -37.04
CA LEU A 92 -8.26 26.10 -36.22
C LEU A 92 -8.38 27.41 -37.02
N HIS A 93 -9.46 28.16 -36.83
CA HIS A 93 -9.65 29.45 -37.49
C HIS A 93 -9.61 30.58 -36.47
N ARG A 94 -8.83 31.64 -36.73
CA ARG A 94 -8.71 32.80 -35.86
C ARG A 94 -9.23 34.05 -36.56
N CYS A 95 -10.00 34.86 -35.82
CA CYS A 95 -10.38 36.18 -36.30
C CYS A 95 -9.18 37.14 -36.25
N PRO A 96 -8.87 37.89 -37.34
CA PRO A 96 -7.77 38.84 -37.35
C PRO A 96 -8.03 40.12 -36.52
N GLN A 97 -9.27 40.39 -36.09
CA GLN A 97 -9.61 41.59 -35.30
C GLN A 97 -9.80 41.28 -33.82
N CYS A 98 -10.74 40.39 -33.47
CA CYS A 98 -11.02 40.10 -32.06
C CYS A 98 -10.14 38.98 -31.49
N PHE A 99 -9.33 38.31 -32.32
CA PHE A 99 -8.42 37.21 -31.96
C PHE A 99 -9.08 35.96 -31.36
N GLY A 100 -10.41 35.88 -31.35
CA GLY A 100 -11.13 34.67 -30.98
C GLY A 100 -10.90 33.55 -31.98
N ILE A 101 -11.11 32.31 -31.52
CA ILE A 101 -10.80 31.09 -32.24
C ILE A 101 -12.07 30.27 -32.43
N TRP A 102 -12.32 29.85 -33.66
CA TRP A 102 -13.31 28.86 -34.02
C TRP A 102 -12.64 27.49 -34.21
N ALA A 103 -13.20 26.48 -33.56
CA ALA A 103 -12.78 25.09 -33.72
C ALA A 103 -13.99 24.20 -34.03
N THR A 104 -13.86 23.36 -35.06
CA THR A 104 -14.84 22.29 -35.29
C THR A 104 -14.74 21.25 -34.16
N GLN A 105 -15.79 20.47 -33.94
CA GLN A 105 -15.81 19.43 -32.91
C GLN A 105 -14.60 18.48 -33.04
N LYS A 106 -14.32 18.01 -34.26
CA LYS A 106 -13.19 17.13 -34.56
C LYS A 106 -11.85 17.81 -34.30
N ALA A 107 -11.65 19.01 -34.85
CA ALA A 107 -10.39 19.75 -34.69
C ALA A 107 -10.10 20.08 -33.22
N LEU A 108 -11.12 20.45 -32.44
CA LEU A 108 -10.97 20.73 -31.01
C LEU A 108 -10.57 19.47 -30.23
N ALA A 109 -11.19 18.32 -30.51
CA ALA A 109 -10.86 17.06 -29.87
C ALA A 109 -9.42 16.63 -30.18
N GLU A 110 -9.00 16.69 -31.44
CA GLU A 110 -7.63 16.37 -31.86
C GLU A 110 -6.61 17.32 -31.25
N PHE A 111 -6.88 18.63 -31.25
CA PHE A 111 -6.03 19.64 -30.61
C PHE A 111 -5.81 19.36 -29.12
N LYS A 112 -6.90 19.10 -28.38
CA LYS A 112 -6.84 18.91 -26.93
C LYS A 112 -6.26 17.58 -26.50
N LYS A 113 -6.54 16.51 -27.26
CA LYS A 113 -5.91 15.21 -27.04
C LYS A 113 -4.39 15.31 -27.16
N HIS A 114 -3.91 15.94 -28.24
CA HIS A 114 -2.48 16.13 -28.46
C HIS A 114 -1.81 16.99 -27.37
N GLN A 115 -2.46 18.06 -26.91
CA GLN A 115 -1.96 18.87 -25.79
C GLN A 115 -1.82 18.04 -24.50
N GLU A 116 -2.78 17.15 -24.19
CA GLU A 116 -2.74 16.31 -23.00
C GLU A 116 -1.63 15.24 -23.07
N GLU A 117 -1.41 14.65 -24.25
CA GLU A 117 -0.32 13.70 -24.51
C GLU A 117 1.05 14.36 -24.29
N ILE A 118 1.30 15.54 -24.88
CA ILE A 118 2.56 16.28 -24.70
C ILE A 118 2.79 16.66 -23.24
N VAL A 119 1.77 17.18 -22.55
CA VAL A 119 1.89 17.56 -21.14
C VAL A 119 2.17 16.34 -20.26
N THR A 120 1.57 15.20 -20.57
CA THR A 120 1.78 13.95 -19.84
C THR A 120 3.19 13.43 -20.07
N GLU A 121 3.66 13.40 -21.33
CA GLU A 121 5.02 13.02 -21.69
C GLU A 121 6.07 13.91 -21.00
N TYR A 122 5.89 15.23 -21.04
CA TYR A 122 6.78 16.18 -20.36
C TYR A 122 6.81 15.95 -18.84
N LYS A 123 5.64 15.77 -18.21
CA LYS A 123 5.52 15.47 -16.77
C LYS A 123 6.18 14.15 -16.39
N ILE A 124 6.16 13.15 -17.27
CA ILE A 124 6.84 11.87 -17.04
C ILE A 124 8.35 12.05 -17.21
N SER A 125 8.77 12.71 -18.29
CA SER A 125 10.17 12.93 -18.64
C SER A 125 10.92 13.84 -17.66
N HIS A 126 10.25 14.78 -16.99
CA HIS A 126 10.86 15.74 -16.06
C HIS A 126 10.55 15.43 -14.58
N LYS A 127 10.03 14.23 -14.27
CA LYS A 127 10.05 13.75 -12.89
C LYS A 127 11.50 13.34 -12.56
N PRO A 128 12.17 13.98 -11.58
CA PRO A 128 13.59 13.73 -11.31
C PRO A 128 13.88 12.33 -10.78
N PHE A 129 12.84 11.58 -10.35
CA PHE A 129 12.96 10.21 -9.89
C PHE A 129 11.70 9.39 -10.24
N PRO A 130 11.80 8.09 -10.55
CA PRO A 130 10.68 7.17 -10.38
C PRO A 130 10.21 7.25 -8.92
N ALA A 131 8.92 7.03 -8.65
CA ALA A 131 8.36 7.15 -7.29
C ALA A 131 9.27 6.40 -6.28
N LEU A 132 9.83 7.13 -5.30
CA LEU A 132 10.84 6.64 -4.36
C LEU A 132 10.45 5.28 -3.74
N SER A 133 9.15 5.01 -3.61
CA SER A 133 8.60 3.73 -3.14
C SER A 133 9.17 2.48 -3.84
N MET A 134 9.52 2.54 -5.14
CA MET A 134 9.93 1.33 -5.88
C MET A 134 11.34 0.82 -5.52
N ILE A 135 12.24 1.68 -5.04
CA ILE A 135 13.61 1.28 -4.65
C ILE A 135 13.70 1.08 -3.13
N PHE A 136 13.05 1.95 -2.35
CA PHE A 136 13.12 1.87 -0.89
C PHE A 136 12.33 0.69 -0.32
N ALA A 137 11.19 0.30 -0.90
CA ALA A 137 10.41 -0.83 -0.39
C ALA A 137 11.16 -2.17 -0.39
N PRO A 138 11.79 -2.62 -1.50
CA PRO A 138 12.53 -3.88 -1.49
C PRO A 138 13.80 -3.81 -0.62
N ALA A 139 14.48 -2.66 -0.59
CA ALA A 139 15.67 -2.48 0.25
C ALA A 139 15.32 -2.53 1.75
N ILE A 140 14.25 -1.86 2.17
CA ILE A 140 13.76 -1.91 3.55
C ILE A 140 13.31 -3.32 3.92
N ALA A 141 12.59 -4.01 3.03
CA ALA A 141 12.16 -5.39 3.26
C ALA A 141 13.37 -6.34 3.44
N LEU A 142 14.41 -6.17 2.63
CA LEU A 142 15.65 -6.95 2.76
C LEU A 142 16.36 -6.67 4.08
N VAL A 143 16.49 -5.41 4.48
CA VAL A 143 17.11 -5.03 5.76
C VAL A 143 16.32 -5.59 6.94
N LEU A 144 14.99 -5.50 6.92
CA LEU A 144 14.14 -6.09 7.96
C LEU A 144 14.34 -7.60 8.04
N LEU A 145 14.44 -8.30 6.91
CA LEU A 145 14.68 -9.74 6.87
C LEU A 145 16.06 -10.12 7.41
N LEU A 146 17.09 -9.33 7.10
CA LEU A 146 18.44 -9.53 7.64
C LEU A 146 18.50 -9.31 9.16
N ILE A 147 17.79 -8.30 9.67
CA ILE A 147 17.74 -8.04 11.12
C ILE A 147 17.00 -9.15 11.84
N THR A 148 15.83 -9.56 11.34
CA THR A 148 15.06 -10.64 12.00
C THR A 148 15.82 -11.95 12.01
N THR A 149 16.42 -12.34 10.88
CA THR A 149 17.24 -13.56 10.81
C THR A 149 18.42 -13.51 11.77
N ALA A 150 19.14 -12.39 11.87
CA ALA A 150 20.24 -12.24 12.82
C ALA A 150 19.76 -12.37 14.28
N VAL A 151 18.65 -11.72 14.64
CA VAL A 151 18.05 -11.82 15.99
C VAL A 151 17.63 -13.27 16.29
N THR A 152 17.04 -13.97 15.34
CA THR A 152 16.66 -15.39 15.52
C THR A 152 17.88 -16.28 15.76
N ILE A 153 18.97 -16.10 15.01
CA ILE A 153 20.22 -16.85 15.18
C ILE A 153 20.81 -16.61 16.57
N LEU A 154 20.87 -15.35 17.01
CA LEU A 154 21.41 -15.00 18.33
C LEU A 154 20.60 -15.61 19.47
N ASN A 155 19.27 -15.54 19.41
CA ASN A 155 18.39 -16.17 20.40
C ASN A 155 18.55 -17.69 20.43
N PHE A 156 18.66 -18.33 19.26
CA PHE A 156 18.85 -19.78 19.17
C PHE A 156 20.18 -20.21 19.79
N ALA A 157 21.28 -19.52 19.47
CA ALA A 157 22.59 -19.81 20.05
C ALA A 157 22.58 -19.67 21.59
N GLN A 158 21.94 -18.61 22.10
CA GLN A 158 21.82 -18.40 23.55
C GLN A 158 20.98 -19.47 24.26
N THR A 159 19.87 -19.89 23.67
CA THR A 159 19.05 -20.98 24.25
C THR A 159 19.77 -22.32 24.26
N GLN A 160 20.60 -22.60 23.25
CA GLN A 160 21.40 -23.82 23.20
C GLN A 160 22.49 -23.83 24.29
N ASP A 161 23.23 -22.74 24.48
CA ASP A 161 24.23 -22.61 25.56
C ASP A 161 23.61 -22.80 26.94
N ASN A 162 22.46 -22.14 27.19
CA ASN A 162 21.74 -22.28 28.45
C ASN A 162 21.27 -23.71 28.73
N ARG A 163 20.86 -24.46 27.69
CA ARG A 163 20.47 -25.88 27.83
C ARG A 163 21.66 -26.76 28.17
N SER A 164 22.77 -26.62 27.45
CA SER A 164 23.98 -27.40 27.73
C SER A 164 24.52 -27.14 29.14
N ARG A 165 24.49 -25.88 29.60
CA ARG A 165 24.87 -25.53 30.98
C ARG A 165 23.87 -26.06 32.01
N ALA A 166 22.58 -26.08 31.71
CA ALA A 166 21.56 -26.68 32.59
C ALA A 166 21.76 -28.19 32.74
N GLU A 167 22.09 -28.89 31.65
CA GLU A 167 22.39 -30.32 31.64
C GLU A 167 23.67 -30.64 32.43
N GLU A 168 24.72 -29.83 32.29
CA GLU A 168 25.95 -30.00 33.08
C GLU A 168 25.74 -29.72 34.57
N LEU A 169 24.84 -28.79 34.91
CA LEU A 169 24.54 -28.45 36.30
C LEU A 169 23.76 -29.52 37.05
N VAL A 170 22.95 -30.34 36.38
CA VAL A 170 22.13 -31.39 36.99
C VAL A 170 22.76 -32.76 36.75
N LYS A 171 23.26 -33.40 37.81
CA LYS A 171 23.94 -34.69 37.67
C LYS A 171 23.01 -35.80 37.18
N GLN A 172 21.87 -35.94 37.84
CA GLN A 172 20.85 -36.94 37.52
C GLN A 172 19.51 -36.53 38.13
N ILE A 173 18.43 -36.68 37.36
CA ILE A 173 17.05 -36.49 37.80
C ILE A 173 16.43 -37.86 38.02
N PHE A 174 15.89 -38.09 39.21
CA PHE A 174 15.16 -39.29 39.57
C PHE A 174 13.67 -38.97 39.70
N VAL A 175 12.87 -39.63 38.88
CA VAL A 175 11.41 -39.66 38.99
C VAL A 175 11.03 -41.00 39.63
N GLN A 176 10.48 -40.95 40.84
CA GLN A 176 10.21 -42.11 41.68
C GLN A 176 8.82 -42.02 42.30
N ASN A 177 8.36 -43.13 42.91
CA ASN A 177 7.09 -43.21 43.62
C ASN A 177 5.91 -42.67 42.78
N ILE A 178 5.87 -43.06 41.50
CA ILE A 178 4.79 -42.66 40.60
C ILE A 178 3.52 -43.39 41.02
N THR A 179 2.49 -42.64 41.43
CA THR A 179 1.15 -43.14 41.73
C THR A 179 0.14 -42.63 40.70
N SER A 180 -1.14 -42.93 40.90
CA SER A 180 -2.22 -42.44 40.06
C SER A 180 -2.47 -40.93 40.20
N SER A 181 -1.95 -40.29 41.26
CA SER A 181 -2.20 -38.87 41.53
C SER A 181 -0.99 -38.09 42.05
N SER A 182 0.17 -38.73 42.17
CA SER A 182 1.38 -38.08 42.67
C SER A 182 2.66 -38.65 42.07
N VAL A 183 3.72 -37.84 42.08
CA VAL A 183 5.07 -38.29 41.72
C VAL A 183 6.10 -37.58 42.58
N LEU A 184 7.14 -38.31 43.00
CA LEU A 184 8.29 -37.74 43.69
C LEU A 184 9.41 -37.50 42.67
N LEU A 185 9.78 -36.24 42.50
CA LEU A 185 10.93 -35.85 41.69
C LEU A 185 12.06 -35.41 42.60
N SER A 186 13.28 -35.92 42.36
CA SER A 186 14.47 -35.53 43.10
C SER A 186 15.69 -35.42 42.19
N PHE A 187 16.59 -34.50 42.49
CA PHE A 187 17.81 -34.29 41.72
C PHE A 187 18.88 -33.60 42.55
N GLN A 188 20.13 -33.68 42.07
CA GLN A 188 21.27 -32.99 42.64
C GLN A 188 21.92 -32.07 41.62
N THR A 189 22.38 -30.92 42.09
CA THR A 189 23.11 -29.94 41.28
C THR A 189 24.58 -29.88 41.68
N VAL A 190 25.44 -29.52 40.73
CA VAL A 190 26.88 -29.36 40.97
C VAL A 190 27.17 -28.14 41.84
N SER A 191 26.35 -27.09 41.75
CA SER A 191 26.44 -25.86 42.56
C SER A 191 25.12 -25.54 43.27
N PRO A 192 25.13 -24.77 44.37
CA PRO A 192 23.91 -24.37 45.07
C PRO A 192 23.02 -23.47 44.20
N VAL A 193 21.75 -23.85 44.02
CA VAL A 193 20.77 -23.11 43.21
C VAL A 193 19.40 -23.04 43.90
N LYS A 194 18.58 -22.07 43.52
CA LYS A 194 17.13 -22.09 43.76
C LYS A 194 16.48 -22.86 42.63
N SER A 195 15.41 -23.60 42.89
CA SER A 195 14.82 -24.47 41.88
C SER A 195 13.30 -24.41 41.84
N TYR A 196 12.78 -24.49 40.61
CA TYR A 196 11.38 -24.42 40.26
C TYR A 196 11.08 -25.51 39.22
N ILE A 197 9.87 -26.04 39.24
CA ILE A 197 9.35 -26.96 38.22
C ILE A 197 8.16 -26.32 37.54
N SER A 198 8.08 -26.45 36.23
CA SER A 198 6.89 -26.18 35.44
C SER A 198 6.43 -27.49 34.82
N TYR A 199 5.16 -27.86 35.00
CA TYR A 199 4.63 -29.13 34.51
C TYR A 199 3.17 -29.03 34.08
N GLY A 200 2.76 -29.89 33.14
CA GLY A 200 1.41 -29.96 32.58
C GLY A 200 1.30 -31.03 31.48
N GLU A 201 0.10 -31.26 30.95
CA GLU A 201 -0.12 -32.20 29.83
C GLU A 201 0.49 -31.65 28.52
N THR A 202 0.39 -30.33 28.33
CA THR A 202 1.01 -29.60 27.23
C THR A 202 1.82 -28.39 27.75
N PRO A 203 2.83 -27.89 27.01
CA PRO A 203 3.57 -26.68 27.38
C PRO A 203 2.71 -25.43 27.60
N LEU A 204 1.50 -25.38 27.03
CA LEU A 204 0.56 -24.27 27.18
C LEU A 204 -0.13 -24.28 28.54
N ASP A 205 -0.23 -25.45 29.18
CA ASP A 205 -0.94 -25.65 30.44
C ASP A 205 0.01 -25.75 31.65
N PHE A 206 1.28 -25.37 31.46
CA PHE A 206 2.31 -25.50 32.48
C PHE A 206 1.98 -24.67 33.73
N ARG A 207 1.91 -25.37 34.86
CA ARG A 207 1.82 -24.77 36.19
C ARG A 207 3.19 -24.81 36.84
N SER A 208 3.56 -23.71 37.48
CA SER A 208 4.87 -23.58 38.12
C SER A 208 4.77 -23.80 39.64
N GLN A 209 5.69 -24.59 40.18
CA GLN A 209 5.82 -24.83 41.61
C GLN A 209 7.27 -24.63 42.06
N THR A 210 7.45 -24.10 43.26
CA THR A 210 8.78 -23.91 43.84
C THR A 210 9.25 -25.20 44.50
N ILE A 211 10.46 -25.65 44.17
CA ILE A 211 11.10 -26.82 44.78
C ILE A 211 12.00 -26.38 45.94
N SER A 212 12.80 -25.34 45.74
CA SER A 212 13.69 -24.80 46.79
C SER A 212 13.83 -23.30 46.66
N LYS A 213 13.41 -22.57 47.72
CA LYS A 213 13.51 -21.10 47.81
C LYS A 213 14.92 -20.62 48.16
N GLU A 214 15.72 -21.49 48.76
CA GLU A 214 17.10 -21.24 49.18
C GLU A 214 18.08 -21.95 48.26
N LEU A 215 19.33 -21.46 48.22
CA LEU A 215 20.41 -22.08 47.46
C LEU A 215 20.80 -23.41 48.09
N LYS A 216 20.46 -24.52 47.43
CA LYS A 216 20.77 -25.89 47.87
C LYS A 216 21.35 -26.69 46.70
N THR A 217 22.01 -27.81 47.01
CA THR A 217 22.53 -28.75 46.00
C THR A 217 21.69 -30.01 45.85
N THR A 218 20.76 -30.23 46.77
CA THR A 218 19.84 -31.38 46.77
C THR A 218 18.42 -30.86 46.79
N HIS A 219 17.62 -31.34 45.86
CA HIS A 219 16.26 -30.87 45.63
C HIS A 219 15.31 -32.04 45.49
N TYR A 220 14.10 -31.89 46.06
CA TYR A 220 13.03 -32.86 45.88
C TYR A 220 11.68 -32.15 45.98
N ILE A 221 10.71 -32.66 45.24
CA ILE A 221 9.32 -32.19 45.28
C ILE A 221 8.36 -33.36 45.09
N LEU A 222 7.30 -33.38 45.88
CA LEU A 222 6.16 -34.25 45.67
C LEU A 222 5.09 -33.47 44.92
N LEU A 223 4.84 -33.83 43.66
CA LEU A 223 3.72 -33.30 42.89
C LEU A 223 2.48 -34.11 43.26
N ASN A 224 1.37 -33.43 43.55
CA ASN A 224 0.10 -34.04 43.97
C ASN A 224 -1.05 -33.57 43.07
N TYR A 225 -2.20 -34.23 43.20
CA TYR A 225 -3.43 -33.91 42.48
C TYR A 225 -3.28 -34.05 40.95
N LEU A 226 -2.49 -35.03 40.53
CA LEU A 226 -2.35 -35.42 39.12
C LEU A 226 -3.51 -36.32 38.69
N THR A 227 -3.79 -36.35 37.40
CA THR A 227 -4.80 -37.24 36.84
C THR A 227 -4.21 -38.64 36.60
N PRO A 228 -4.94 -39.73 36.90
CA PRO A 228 -4.48 -41.10 36.63
C PRO A 228 -4.22 -41.37 35.15
N SER A 229 -3.31 -42.30 34.85
CA SER A 229 -2.98 -42.72 33.47
C SER A 229 -2.71 -41.58 32.48
N THR A 230 -2.14 -40.48 32.96
CA THR A 230 -1.94 -39.25 32.18
C THR A 230 -0.46 -38.97 31.98
N ALA A 231 -0.07 -38.64 30.75
CA ALA A 231 1.29 -38.24 30.41
C ALA A 231 1.48 -36.75 30.72
N TYR A 232 2.48 -36.45 31.54
CA TYR A 232 2.87 -35.10 31.89
C TYR A 232 4.23 -34.77 31.30
N GLN A 233 4.37 -33.54 30.86
CA GLN A 233 5.62 -32.92 30.47
C GLN A 233 6.05 -31.99 31.60
N TYR A 234 7.35 -31.94 31.88
CA TYR A 234 7.90 -31.04 32.88
C TYR A 234 9.24 -30.45 32.46
N GLN A 235 9.57 -29.33 33.07
CA GLN A 235 10.83 -28.63 32.89
C GLN A 235 11.27 -28.02 34.23
N LEU A 236 12.56 -28.14 34.54
CA LEU A 236 13.15 -27.51 35.72
C LEU A 236 13.82 -26.18 35.33
N THR A 237 13.56 -25.15 36.14
CA THR A 237 14.27 -23.86 36.11
C THR A 237 15.15 -23.75 37.35
N LEU A 238 16.45 -23.54 37.13
CA LEU A 238 17.50 -23.47 38.13
C LEU A 238 18.06 -22.05 38.13
N ASN A 239 18.05 -21.39 39.28
CA ASN A 239 18.56 -20.04 39.40
C ASN A 239 19.79 -20.06 40.31
N ASP A 240 20.95 -19.78 39.72
CA ASP A 240 22.13 -19.40 40.49
C ASP A 240 21.99 -17.94 40.95
N ALA A 241 22.88 -17.41 41.79
CA ALA A 241 22.73 -16.04 42.29
C ALA A 241 22.74 -14.94 41.19
N LYS A 242 23.10 -15.27 39.94
CA LYS A 242 23.34 -14.38 38.80
C LYS A 242 22.57 -14.77 37.53
N ASN A 243 22.28 -16.05 37.31
CA ASN A 243 21.76 -16.61 36.06
C ASN A 243 20.63 -17.60 36.32
N ALA A 244 19.66 -17.65 35.40
CA ALA A 244 18.64 -18.68 35.34
C ALA A 244 18.89 -19.62 34.16
N PHE A 245 18.85 -20.91 34.43
CA PHE A 245 19.01 -22.00 33.47
C PHE A 245 17.76 -22.85 33.44
N THR A 246 17.44 -23.40 32.27
CA THR A 246 16.26 -24.22 32.11
C THR A 246 16.63 -25.52 31.39
N THR A 247 16.26 -26.64 32.00
CA THR A 247 16.50 -27.99 31.47
C THR A 247 15.65 -28.26 30.20
N PRO A 248 15.97 -29.29 29.39
CA PRO A 248 15.05 -29.77 28.35
C PRO A 248 13.72 -30.27 28.92
N ILE A 249 12.70 -30.36 28.08
CA ILE A 249 11.43 -30.96 28.46
C ILE A 249 11.64 -32.47 28.68
N ALA A 250 11.19 -32.96 29.83
CA ALA A 250 11.18 -34.36 30.19
C ALA A 250 9.74 -34.81 30.49
N TYR A 251 9.55 -36.12 30.62
CA TYR A 251 8.24 -36.74 30.66
C TYR A 251 8.10 -37.71 31.82
N PHE A 252 6.89 -37.85 32.35
CA PHE A 252 6.49 -38.97 33.20
C PHE A 252 5.01 -39.28 32.97
N THR A 253 4.58 -40.49 33.31
CA THR A 253 3.19 -40.92 33.17
C THR A 253 2.70 -41.45 34.50
N THR A 254 1.58 -40.95 35.01
CA THR A 254 0.98 -41.44 36.26
C THR A 254 0.50 -42.88 36.12
N SER A 255 0.46 -43.62 37.24
CA SER A 255 -0.06 -44.99 37.21
C SER A 255 -1.56 -45.02 36.96
N GLN A 256 -2.08 -46.22 36.69
CA GLN A 256 -3.51 -46.49 36.83
C GLN A 256 -3.95 -46.29 38.28
#